data_AF-A0A255UNI8-F1
#
_entry.id   AF-A0A255UNI8-F1
#
_cell.length_a   1.000
_cell.length_b   1.000
_cell.length_c   1.000
_cell.angle_alpha   90.00
_cell.angle_beta   90.00
_cell.angle_gamma   90.00
#
_symmetry.space_group_name_H-M   'P 1'
#
loop_
_entity.id
_entity.type
_entity.pdbx_description
1 polymer ?
#
loop_
_entity_poly.entity_id
_entity_poly.type
_entity_poly.pdbx_seq_one_letter_code
_entity_poly.pdbx_strand_id
1 'polypeptide(L)'
;MIRVFKFRANDLNPSAGKQIEFNSAVVQSFFHFTKDKEEIVCHYIDSNGREGMTIKSSLSLSPARGDYKIYQNNDGTLNLKDFFLQRLHLTLENNSNDYFALRKREGYHYDLFYLPASLSVQEIYDRLSLKRNEVQFELFREPAIKDVKEQYRPFITAIKSKPFLLLAGISGTGKSRIVRELARACWDEGSAEFKAQKPKNFEMVQVKPNWHDSSELIGYVSRIDGVRYVIGPFLKFMVKAIQDPETPYFLCLDEMNLAPVEQYFAEYLSVIESRKRQEDGTITTDPIVDYSNTDEYKSLIDQLFPNDDNLRSQYLTEKGGKRLSIPTNLVVVGTVNMDETTFSFSRKVLDRAMTIEMNEVNLKGGLDTRHEMIGKLGKTELIGEFVEGVDVYFDFQNVCDIALDYLQGINDKLEGTPFKVAYRTRNEVLLYVVNNLPYNKDSKGNALSQDYVIARALDEITNMKILSRIEGDETKVSASFLNGLENTIKTGLVTVCPNLFEEGEGKKAYVSVSLAKLTEMKRRLTSGYTSFWS
;
A
#
# COMPACT_ATOMS: atom_id res chain seq x y z
N MET A 1 -20.90 16.43 15.11
CA MET A 1 -20.40 17.16 13.92
C MET A 1 -21.28 16.83 12.72
N ILE A 2 -21.47 17.78 11.78
CA ILE A 2 -22.42 17.66 10.64
C ILE A 2 -21.83 18.33 9.39
N ARG A 3 -22.21 17.86 8.20
CA ARG A 3 -22.06 18.58 6.91
C ARG A 3 -23.32 18.53 6.05
N VAL A 4 -23.42 19.50 5.13
CA VAL A 4 -24.52 19.62 4.13
C VAL A 4 -23.92 19.73 2.74
N PHE A 5 -24.60 19.16 1.75
CA PHE A 5 -24.15 18.98 0.37
C PHE A 5 -25.26 19.38 -0.61
N LYS A 6 -24.89 19.87 -1.80
CA LYS A 6 -25.82 20.17 -2.91
C LYS A 6 -25.74 19.08 -3.98
N PHE A 7 -26.88 18.72 -4.57
CA PHE A 7 -26.94 17.82 -5.74
C PHE A 7 -26.30 18.41 -7.00
N ARG A 8 -25.77 17.52 -7.85
CA ARG A 8 -25.03 17.85 -9.08
C ARG A 8 -25.57 17.03 -10.25
N ALA A 9 -25.25 17.39 -11.50
CA ALA A 9 -25.93 16.81 -12.67
C ALA A 9 -25.80 15.26 -12.79
N ASN A 10 -24.62 14.70 -12.51
CA ASN A 10 -24.41 13.24 -12.55
C ASN A 10 -25.06 12.49 -11.38
N ASP A 11 -25.49 13.20 -10.35
CA ASP A 11 -26.09 12.65 -9.14
C ASP A 11 -27.55 12.24 -9.41
N LEU A 12 -28.24 12.98 -10.28
CA LEU A 12 -29.65 12.76 -10.64
C LEU A 12 -29.85 12.26 -12.09
N ASN A 13 -28.77 11.99 -12.83
CA ASN A 13 -28.84 11.40 -14.18
C ASN A 13 -29.13 9.88 -14.11
N PRO A 14 -30.20 9.35 -14.73
CA PRO A 14 -30.56 7.92 -14.65
C PRO A 14 -29.76 7.00 -15.59
N SER A 15 -29.03 7.54 -16.57
CA SER A 15 -28.14 6.71 -17.40
C SER A 15 -26.98 6.15 -16.56
N ALA A 16 -26.50 4.94 -16.88
CA ALA A 16 -25.65 4.13 -16.00
C ALA A 16 -24.21 4.64 -15.75
N GLY A 17 -23.92 5.91 -16.05
CA GLY A 17 -22.75 6.64 -15.55
C GLY A 17 -22.93 7.03 -14.07
N LYS A 18 -21.93 6.72 -13.25
CA LYS A 18 -21.98 6.73 -11.77
C LYS A 18 -20.91 7.69 -11.20
N GLN A 19 -21.09 8.46 -10.10
CA GLN A 19 -22.26 8.74 -9.26
C GLN A 19 -21.99 9.96 -8.30
N ILE A 20 -22.79 10.18 -7.23
CA ILE A 20 -22.67 11.26 -6.19
C ILE A 20 -21.22 11.47 -5.68
N GLU A 21 -20.63 12.67 -5.82
CA GLU A 21 -19.17 12.98 -5.70
C GLU A 21 -18.87 14.46 -5.30
N PHE A 22 -17.59 14.86 -5.06
CA PHE A 22 -17.24 15.98 -4.15
C PHE A 22 -15.90 16.86 -4.47
N ASN A 23 -14.87 17.10 -3.58
CA ASN A 23 -13.59 17.95 -3.65
C ASN A 23 -12.37 17.84 -2.54
N SER A 24 -11.55 16.77 -2.47
CA SER A 24 -10.63 16.11 -1.43
C SER A 24 -10.45 16.48 0.07
N ALA A 25 -10.68 17.67 0.59
CA ALA A 25 -10.25 18.00 1.98
C ALA A 25 -11.03 17.36 3.17
N VAL A 26 -11.93 16.39 2.94
CA VAL A 26 -13.30 16.49 3.51
C VAL A 26 -13.83 15.29 4.23
N VAL A 27 -13.70 14.15 3.57
CA VAL A 27 -13.76 12.87 4.23
C VAL A 27 -12.64 12.81 5.28
N GLN A 28 -11.47 13.39 5.02
CA GLN A 28 -10.44 13.67 6.03
C GLN A 28 -10.95 14.49 7.23
N SER A 29 -11.68 15.59 7.02
CA SER A 29 -11.99 16.58 8.06
C SER A 29 -13.38 16.49 8.73
N PHE A 30 -14.25 15.54 8.36
CA PHE A 30 -15.59 15.39 8.98
C PHE A 30 -16.10 13.96 9.06
N PHE A 31 -16.14 13.26 7.92
CA PHE A 31 -16.50 11.84 7.95
C PHE A 31 -15.43 11.06 8.71
N HIS A 32 -14.18 11.54 8.63
CA HIS A 32 -12.95 10.92 9.09
C HIS A 32 -12.75 9.51 8.52
N PHE A 33 -13.31 9.22 7.33
CA PHE A 33 -12.97 7.99 6.63
C PHE A 33 -11.55 8.07 6.13
N THR A 34 -10.92 6.90 6.07
CA THR A 34 -9.56 6.76 5.58
C THR A 34 -9.49 5.99 4.26
N LYS A 35 -10.62 5.49 3.74
CA LYS A 35 -10.64 4.38 2.78
C LYS A 35 -11.42 4.60 1.51
N ASP A 36 -10.92 3.92 0.48
CA ASP A 36 -11.41 3.97 -0.88
C ASP A 36 -12.87 3.52 -1.11
N LYS A 37 -13.57 2.94 -0.12
CA LYS A 37 -15.03 2.78 -0.18
C LYS A 37 -15.64 2.59 1.21
N GLU A 38 -16.73 3.30 1.49
CA GLU A 38 -17.35 3.42 2.81
C GLU A 38 -18.87 3.31 2.71
N GLU A 39 -19.46 2.24 3.25
CA GLU A 39 -20.92 2.09 3.35
C GLU A 39 -21.46 2.91 4.54
N ILE A 40 -21.78 4.18 4.26
CA ILE A 40 -22.49 5.01 5.23
C ILE A 40 -23.89 4.44 5.46
N VAL A 41 -24.15 4.07 6.71
CA VAL A 41 -25.46 3.63 7.16
C VAL A 41 -26.28 4.89 7.41
N CYS A 42 -26.91 5.37 6.33
CA CYS A 42 -27.78 6.53 6.35
C CYS A 42 -29.12 6.16 6.98
N HIS A 43 -29.22 6.34 8.29
CA HIS A 43 -30.51 6.30 8.98
C HIS A 43 -31.30 7.52 8.53
N TYR A 44 -32.32 7.28 7.69
CA TYR A 44 -33.21 8.33 7.23
C TYR A 44 -34.18 8.70 8.34
N ILE A 45 -34.14 9.97 8.72
CA ILE A 45 -34.98 10.53 9.78
C ILE A 45 -36.13 11.30 9.12
N ASP A 46 -37.36 10.97 9.49
CA ASP A 46 -38.55 11.64 8.96
C ASP A 46 -38.75 13.05 9.56
N SER A 47 -39.74 13.78 9.04
CA SER A 47 -40.09 15.13 9.52
C SER A 47 -40.60 15.19 10.97
N ASN A 48 -40.78 14.06 11.64
CA ASN A 48 -41.21 13.92 13.02
C ASN A 48 -40.11 13.33 13.93
N GLY A 49 -38.87 13.22 13.44
CA GLY A 49 -37.72 12.71 14.19
C GLY A 49 -37.68 11.18 14.35
N ARG A 50 -38.43 10.42 13.53
CA ARG A 50 -38.48 8.96 13.59
C ARG A 50 -37.55 8.33 12.57
N GLU A 51 -36.89 7.26 12.97
CA GLU A 51 -35.95 6.48 12.15
C GLU A 51 -36.75 5.61 11.17
N GLY A 52 -36.93 6.09 9.94
CA GLY A 52 -37.94 5.59 9.00
C GLY A 52 -37.44 4.56 7.99
N MET A 53 -36.18 4.66 7.56
CA MET A 53 -35.54 3.67 6.69
C MET A 53 -34.02 3.73 6.86
N THR A 54 -33.37 2.56 6.92
CA THR A 54 -31.91 2.46 6.85
C THR A 54 -31.48 2.36 5.39
N ILE A 55 -30.84 3.40 4.86
CA ILE A 55 -30.32 3.45 3.49
C ILE A 55 -28.84 3.10 3.53
N LYS A 56 -28.47 1.95 2.96
CA LYS A 56 -27.07 1.53 2.86
C LYS A 56 -26.44 2.14 1.62
N SER A 57 -25.40 2.94 1.79
CA SER A 57 -24.94 3.87 0.74
C SER A 57 -23.43 3.96 0.70
N SER A 58 -22.80 3.59 -0.42
CA SER A 58 -21.36 3.33 -0.41
C SER A 58 -20.53 4.36 -1.21
N LEU A 59 -20.06 5.41 -0.53
CA LEU A 59 -19.14 6.43 -1.07
C LEU A 59 -17.80 5.77 -1.46
N SER A 60 -17.29 5.93 -2.69
CA SER A 60 -16.15 5.13 -3.21
C SER A 60 -15.12 5.97 -3.98
N LEU A 61 -13.87 5.99 -3.54
CA LEU A 61 -12.74 6.78 -4.05
C LEU A 61 -12.36 6.46 -5.51
N SER A 62 -13.12 7.01 -6.46
CA SER A 62 -12.98 6.92 -7.92
C SER A 62 -11.82 7.75 -8.48
N PRO A 63 -11.18 7.50 -9.64
CA PRO A 63 -9.79 7.93 -9.87
C PRO A 63 -9.42 8.78 -11.14
N ALA A 64 -9.46 10.12 -11.07
CA ALA A 64 -8.90 11.15 -11.99
C ALA A 64 -8.47 12.60 -11.46
N ARG A 65 -8.89 13.09 -10.26
CA ARG A 65 -8.66 14.38 -9.54
C ARG A 65 -8.51 14.40 -7.95
N GLY A 66 -9.04 13.45 -7.15
CA GLY A 66 -9.09 13.15 -5.65
C GLY A 66 -10.38 12.71 -4.79
N ASP A 67 -11.45 11.91 -5.17
CA ASP A 67 -12.99 11.90 -4.91
C ASP A 67 -13.58 10.53 -4.56
N TYR A 68 -14.55 10.53 -3.63
CA TYR A 68 -15.48 9.44 -3.35
C TYR A 68 -16.82 9.59 -4.12
N LYS A 69 -17.14 8.64 -5.01
CA LYS A 69 -18.40 8.44 -5.76
C LYS A 69 -19.32 7.38 -5.14
N ILE A 70 -20.61 7.65 -4.91
CA ILE A 70 -21.54 6.63 -4.37
C ILE A 70 -22.06 5.71 -5.47
N TYR A 71 -21.32 4.70 -5.92
CA TYR A 71 -21.79 3.75 -6.94
C TYR A 71 -23.00 2.93 -6.44
N GLN A 72 -23.93 2.53 -7.33
CA GLN A 72 -25.13 1.75 -6.94
C GLN A 72 -24.76 0.47 -6.21
N ASN A 73 -25.59 0.05 -5.25
CA ASN A 73 -25.48 -1.23 -4.59
C ASN A 73 -25.88 -2.32 -5.61
N ASN A 74 -25.05 -3.35 -5.75
CA ASN A 74 -25.23 -4.37 -6.79
C ASN A 74 -26.31 -5.41 -6.44
N ASP A 75 -26.67 -5.49 -5.16
CA ASP A 75 -27.73 -6.34 -4.60
C ASP A 75 -29.16 -5.85 -4.93
N GLY A 76 -29.29 -4.74 -5.66
CA GLY A 76 -30.57 -4.10 -5.96
C GLY A 76 -31.19 -3.35 -4.78
N THR A 77 -30.49 -3.24 -3.65
CA THR A 77 -30.90 -2.35 -2.56
C THR A 77 -30.62 -0.89 -2.93
N LEU A 78 -31.36 0.02 -2.31
CA LEU A 78 -31.34 1.43 -2.68
C LEU A 78 -30.10 2.11 -2.08
N ASN A 79 -29.04 2.26 -2.87
CA ASN A 79 -27.94 3.18 -2.56
C ASN A 79 -28.45 4.63 -2.48
N LEU A 80 -27.68 5.58 -1.93
CA LEU A 80 -28.08 6.99 -1.82
C LEU A 80 -28.71 7.55 -3.12
N LYS A 81 -28.10 7.34 -4.30
CA LYS A 81 -28.67 7.77 -5.59
C LYS A 81 -29.93 7.00 -5.99
N ASP A 82 -30.01 5.69 -5.77
CA ASP A 82 -31.23 4.93 -6.07
C ASP A 82 -32.34 5.27 -5.07
N PHE A 83 -32.00 5.62 -3.83
CA PHE A 83 -32.94 6.18 -2.88
C PHE A 83 -33.47 7.54 -3.36
N PHE A 84 -32.58 8.45 -3.78
CA PHE A 84 -32.97 9.74 -4.39
C PHE A 84 -33.84 9.57 -5.64
N LEU A 85 -33.46 8.68 -6.58
CA LEU A 85 -34.15 8.51 -7.86
C LEU A 85 -35.39 7.60 -7.81
N GLN A 86 -35.36 6.52 -7.02
CA GLN A 86 -36.36 5.44 -7.05
C GLN A 86 -37.23 5.36 -5.78
N ARG A 87 -36.87 6.09 -4.70
CA ARG A 87 -37.65 6.13 -3.44
C ARG A 87 -38.11 7.52 -3.01
N LEU A 88 -37.34 8.58 -3.33
CA LEU A 88 -37.79 9.96 -3.27
C LEU A 88 -38.27 10.50 -4.63
N HIS A 89 -38.12 9.72 -5.71
CA HIS A 89 -38.59 10.05 -7.06
C HIS A 89 -38.06 11.38 -7.65
N LEU A 90 -36.87 11.81 -7.22
CA LEU A 90 -36.26 13.07 -7.67
C LEU A 90 -35.79 12.97 -9.12
N THR A 91 -35.86 14.07 -9.88
CA THR A 91 -35.38 14.11 -11.28
C THR A 91 -34.42 15.29 -11.53
N LEU A 92 -33.51 15.12 -12.49
CA LEU A 92 -32.51 16.14 -12.83
C LEU A 92 -33.13 17.49 -13.26
N GLU A 93 -34.25 17.43 -13.98
CA GLU A 93 -34.92 18.60 -14.57
C GLU A 93 -35.59 19.49 -13.50
N ASN A 94 -36.02 18.90 -12.38
CA ASN A 94 -36.77 19.61 -11.33
C ASN A 94 -36.00 19.78 -9.99
N ASN A 95 -35.13 18.83 -9.59
CA ASN A 95 -34.51 18.80 -8.26
C ASN A 95 -33.02 19.18 -8.23
N SER A 96 -32.49 19.75 -9.32
CA SER A 96 -31.08 20.16 -9.45
C SER A 96 -30.65 21.32 -8.52
N ASN A 97 -31.57 21.90 -7.75
CA ASN A 97 -31.29 22.97 -6.78
C ASN A 97 -31.51 22.60 -5.31
N ASP A 98 -31.94 21.39 -4.99
CA ASP A 98 -32.15 20.91 -3.61
C ASP A 98 -30.86 20.38 -2.94
N TYR A 99 -30.96 19.98 -1.67
CA TYR A 99 -29.82 19.63 -0.79
C TYR A 99 -30.05 18.35 0.04
N PHE A 100 -28.95 17.81 0.58
CA PHE A 100 -28.98 16.78 1.62
C PHE A 100 -27.92 17.03 2.71
N ALA A 101 -28.16 16.54 3.93
CA ALA A 101 -27.25 16.69 5.06
C ALA A 101 -26.96 15.35 5.74
N LEU A 102 -25.76 15.23 6.32
CA LEU A 102 -25.32 14.07 7.10
C LEU A 102 -24.79 14.52 8.46
N ARG A 103 -25.37 14.01 9.55
CA ARG A 103 -24.83 14.14 10.92
C ARG A 103 -24.16 12.84 11.32
N LYS A 104 -22.89 12.89 11.73
CA LYS A 104 -22.22 11.74 12.37
C LYS A 104 -22.84 11.56 13.76
N ARG A 105 -23.44 10.38 14.05
CA ARG A 105 -23.83 9.97 15.40
C ARG A 105 -22.61 9.34 16.09
N GLU A 106 -22.48 8.03 15.98
CA GLU A 106 -21.30 7.24 16.35
C GLU A 106 -20.90 6.35 15.17
N GLY A 107 -19.61 6.06 15.05
CA GLY A 107 -19.06 5.23 13.98
C GLY A 107 -19.52 5.67 12.59
N TYR A 108 -20.23 4.79 11.90
CA TYR A 108 -20.63 4.93 10.49
C TYR A 108 -22.16 5.08 10.34
N HIS A 109 -22.83 5.35 11.45
CA HIS A 109 -24.25 5.67 11.52
C HIS A 109 -24.41 7.19 11.34
N TYR A 110 -24.89 7.56 10.16
CA TYR A 110 -25.16 8.94 9.81
C TYR A 110 -26.67 9.16 9.77
N ASP A 111 -27.15 10.19 10.46
CA ASP A 111 -28.50 10.68 10.17
C ASP A 111 -28.46 11.35 8.79
N LEU A 112 -29.24 10.82 7.84
CA LEU A 112 -29.47 11.46 6.54
C LEU A 112 -30.75 12.30 6.60
N PHE A 113 -30.62 13.56 6.23
CA PHE A 113 -31.74 14.49 6.06
C PHE A 113 -31.80 15.01 4.63
N TYR A 114 -32.99 14.99 4.03
CA TYR A 114 -33.28 15.66 2.76
C TYR A 114 -33.84 17.07 3.03
N LEU A 115 -33.41 18.07 2.26
CA LEU A 115 -33.67 19.49 2.52
C LEU A 115 -34.09 20.23 1.24
N PRO A 116 -35.41 20.50 1.05
CA PRO A 116 -35.92 21.31 -0.05
C PRO A 116 -35.43 22.76 0.00
N ALA A 117 -35.20 23.36 -1.18
CA ALA A 117 -34.68 24.73 -1.31
C ALA A 117 -35.61 25.86 -0.83
N SER A 118 -36.85 25.55 -0.41
CA SER A 118 -37.86 26.52 0.06
C SER A 118 -37.98 26.66 1.59
N LEU A 119 -37.28 25.84 2.38
CA LEU A 119 -37.25 25.96 3.84
C LEU A 119 -36.35 27.11 4.31
N SER A 120 -36.69 27.75 5.43
CA SER A 120 -35.79 28.73 6.06
C SER A 120 -34.72 28.03 6.91
N VAL A 121 -33.54 28.65 7.01
CA VAL A 121 -32.38 28.08 7.71
C VAL A 121 -32.63 27.87 9.21
N GLN A 122 -33.52 28.67 9.83
CA GLN A 122 -33.83 28.50 11.25
C GLN A 122 -34.66 27.23 11.51
N GLU A 123 -35.63 26.91 10.64
CA GLU A 123 -36.43 25.68 10.73
C GLU A 123 -35.56 24.41 10.61
N ILE A 124 -34.42 24.49 9.90
CA ILE A 124 -33.46 23.38 9.79
C ILE A 124 -32.74 23.16 11.13
N TYR A 125 -32.28 24.22 11.80
CA TYR A 125 -31.63 24.10 13.12
C TYR A 125 -32.60 23.56 14.18
N ASP A 126 -33.83 24.10 14.21
CA ASP A 126 -34.83 23.74 15.22
C ASP A 126 -35.27 22.27 15.06
N ARG A 127 -35.44 21.78 13.83
CA ARG A 127 -35.75 20.36 13.54
C ARG A 127 -34.63 19.39 13.92
N LEU A 128 -33.37 19.78 13.75
CA LEU A 128 -32.22 18.93 14.05
C LEU A 128 -31.85 18.89 15.54
N SER A 129 -32.41 19.80 16.36
CA SER A 129 -32.18 19.93 17.80
C SER A 129 -30.72 20.21 18.18
N LEU A 130 -30.11 21.24 17.56
CA LEU A 130 -28.69 21.57 17.68
C LEU A 130 -28.45 23.03 18.04
N LYS A 131 -27.24 23.35 18.52
CA LYS A 131 -26.74 24.72 18.66
C LYS A 131 -25.82 25.06 17.47
N ARG A 132 -25.82 26.33 17.05
CA ARG A 132 -25.28 26.81 15.75
C ARG A 132 -23.80 26.53 15.45
N ASN A 133 -23.01 25.98 16.37
CA ASN A 133 -21.54 25.98 16.30
C ASN A 133 -20.90 24.60 16.02
N GLU A 134 -21.69 23.55 15.75
CA GLU A 134 -21.23 22.14 15.71
C GLU A 134 -21.11 21.56 14.28
N VAL A 135 -21.04 22.42 13.26
CA VAL A 135 -21.26 22.11 11.84
C VAL A 135 -20.12 22.68 10.98
N GLN A 136 -19.71 21.94 9.94
CA GLN A 136 -18.84 22.44 8.85
C GLN A 136 -19.50 22.12 7.49
N PHE A 137 -18.88 22.44 6.36
CA PHE A 137 -19.43 22.22 5.01
C PHE A 137 -18.29 22.01 4.01
N GLU A 138 -18.26 20.88 3.29
CA GLU A 138 -17.14 20.53 2.40
C GLU A 138 -17.42 19.23 1.58
N LEU A 139 -16.61 18.95 0.54
CA LEU A 139 -16.73 17.88 -0.47
C LEU A 139 -15.35 17.10 -0.75
N PHE A 140 -15.15 15.76 -1.05
CA PHE A 140 -13.88 15.02 -1.51
C PHE A 140 -13.69 14.58 -3.08
N ARG A 141 -12.54 14.62 -3.90
CA ARG A 141 -12.12 15.02 -5.39
C ARG A 141 -11.89 14.33 -6.89
N GLU A 142 -11.69 13.14 -7.63
CA GLU A 142 -11.40 11.61 -7.83
C GLU A 142 -9.90 10.95 -7.76
N PRO A 143 -9.13 10.27 -6.86
CA PRO A 143 -7.63 10.31 -6.95
C PRO A 143 -7.00 9.52 -8.15
N ALA A 144 -6.22 10.21 -8.99
CA ALA A 144 -5.87 9.74 -10.34
C ALA A 144 -4.80 8.62 -10.41
N ILE A 145 -5.20 7.39 -10.72
CA ILE A 145 -4.25 6.36 -11.22
C ILE A 145 -3.92 6.67 -12.68
N LYS A 146 -2.87 7.46 -12.89
CA LYS A 146 -2.34 7.80 -14.22
C LYS A 146 -1.55 6.62 -14.78
N ASP A 147 -1.96 6.06 -15.91
CA ASP A 147 -1.15 5.36 -16.92
C ASP A 147 0.04 4.49 -16.45
N VAL A 148 -0.08 3.82 -15.28
CA VAL A 148 0.88 2.84 -14.80
C VAL A 148 0.70 1.55 -15.58
N LYS A 149 1.77 1.05 -16.21
CA LYS A 149 1.70 -0.24 -16.92
C LYS A 149 1.51 -1.40 -15.94
N GLU A 150 0.61 -2.32 -16.29
CA GLU A 150 0.18 -3.44 -15.42
C GLU A 150 1.35 -4.28 -14.88
N GLN A 151 2.43 -4.45 -15.64
CA GLN A 151 3.65 -5.16 -15.24
C GLN A 151 4.39 -4.54 -14.02
N TYR A 152 4.21 -3.25 -13.75
CA TYR A 152 4.87 -2.56 -12.63
C TYR A 152 3.98 -2.45 -11.38
N ARG A 153 2.67 -2.74 -11.50
CA ARG A 153 1.74 -2.74 -10.35
C ARG A 153 2.25 -3.59 -9.18
N PRO A 154 2.75 -4.83 -9.34
CA PRO A 154 3.21 -5.64 -8.20
C PRO A 154 4.33 -4.97 -7.39
N PHE A 155 5.23 -4.23 -8.05
CA PHE A 155 6.27 -3.45 -7.36
C PHE A 155 5.65 -2.32 -6.55
N ILE A 156 4.74 -1.55 -7.17
CA ILE A 156 4.12 -0.37 -6.56
C ILE A 156 3.23 -0.76 -5.37
N THR A 157 2.40 -1.80 -5.51
CA THR A 157 1.53 -2.29 -4.42
C THR A 157 2.32 -3.02 -3.33
N ALA A 158 3.44 -3.69 -3.66
CA ALA A 158 4.37 -4.21 -2.66
C ALA A 158 4.99 -3.07 -1.84
N ILE A 159 5.54 -2.04 -2.49
CA ILE A 159 6.14 -0.85 -1.84
C ILE A 159 5.12 -0.14 -0.94
N LYS A 160 3.91 0.12 -1.46
CA LYS A 160 2.84 0.79 -0.71
C LYS A 160 2.39 -0.03 0.52
N SER A 161 2.50 -1.36 0.47
CA SER A 161 2.15 -2.26 1.58
C SER A 161 3.28 -2.45 2.60
N LYS A 162 4.53 -2.57 2.14
CA LYS A 162 5.73 -2.54 3.00
C LYS A 162 6.95 -2.04 2.20
N PRO A 163 7.60 -0.93 2.60
CA PRO A 163 8.64 -0.25 1.81
C PRO A 163 10.03 -0.92 1.91
N PHE A 164 10.06 -2.25 2.00
CA PHE A 164 11.28 -3.06 1.93
C PHE A 164 11.05 -4.24 0.97
N LEU A 165 11.74 -4.23 -0.16
CA LEU A 165 11.62 -5.26 -1.22
C LEU A 165 12.92 -6.07 -1.36
N LEU A 166 12.78 -7.33 -1.78
CA LEU A 166 13.86 -8.16 -2.33
C LEU A 166 13.54 -8.46 -3.80
N LEU A 167 14.41 -8.03 -4.71
CA LEU A 167 14.31 -8.34 -6.14
C LEU A 167 15.24 -9.50 -6.46
N ALA A 168 14.64 -10.66 -6.73
CA ALA A 168 15.28 -11.95 -6.96
C ALA A 168 15.38 -12.28 -8.46
N GLY A 169 16.27 -13.20 -8.82
CA GLY A 169 16.42 -13.71 -10.18
C GLY A 169 17.87 -13.77 -10.67
N ILE A 170 18.08 -14.27 -11.88
CA ILE A 170 19.41 -14.44 -12.48
C ILE A 170 20.12 -13.09 -12.70
N SER A 171 21.42 -13.12 -13.01
CA SER A 171 22.16 -11.90 -13.36
C SER A 171 21.69 -11.35 -14.73
N GLY A 172 21.75 -10.04 -14.90
CA GLY A 172 21.37 -9.36 -16.15
C GLY A 172 19.87 -9.02 -16.32
N THR A 173 18.95 -9.47 -15.46
CA THR A 173 17.49 -9.19 -15.60
C THR A 173 17.06 -7.78 -15.18
N GLY A 174 18.00 -6.88 -14.93
CA GLY A 174 17.70 -5.46 -14.67
C GLY A 174 17.25 -5.12 -13.25
N LYS A 175 17.48 -5.99 -12.25
CA LYS A 175 17.12 -5.79 -10.83
C LYS A 175 17.53 -4.41 -10.29
N SER A 176 18.79 -4.01 -10.45
CA SER A 176 19.32 -2.69 -10.06
C SER A 176 19.05 -1.57 -11.09
N ARG A 177 18.40 -1.89 -12.22
CA ARG A 177 17.83 -0.91 -13.16
C ARG A 177 16.45 -0.48 -12.70
N ILE A 178 15.51 -1.41 -12.48
CA ILE A 178 14.12 -1.09 -12.13
C ILE A 178 14.00 -0.19 -10.89
N VAL A 179 14.85 -0.36 -9.86
CA VAL A 179 14.86 0.54 -8.69
C VAL A 179 15.20 2.00 -9.07
N ARG A 180 16.10 2.19 -10.05
CA ARG A 180 16.46 3.51 -10.59
C ARG A 180 15.38 4.06 -11.51
N GLU A 181 14.70 3.21 -12.28
CA GLU A 181 13.57 3.62 -13.13
C GLU A 181 12.34 4.00 -12.28
N LEU A 182 12.07 3.30 -11.16
CA LEU A 182 11.04 3.68 -10.18
C LEU A 182 11.33 5.05 -9.53
N ALA A 183 12.58 5.31 -9.15
CA ALA A 183 13.00 6.62 -8.66
C ALA A 183 12.87 7.71 -9.75
N ARG A 184 13.22 7.39 -11.00
CA ARG A 184 13.05 8.26 -12.18
C ARG A 184 11.57 8.57 -12.46
N ALA A 185 10.69 7.59 -12.30
CA ALA A 185 9.24 7.71 -12.53
C ALA A 185 8.54 8.70 -11.56
N CYS A 186 9.20 9.09 -10.46
CA CYS A 186 8.71 10.15 -9.57
C CYS A 186 8.80 11.56 -10.20
N TRP A 187 9.49 11.70 -11.34
CA TRP A 187 9.77 12.98 -12.00
C TRP A 187 9.04 13.10 -13.34
N ASP A 188 8.70 14.33 -13.73
CA ASP A 188 8.18 14.61 -15.07
C ASP A 188 9.25 14.36 -16.14
N GLU A 189 8.88 13.75 -17.27
CA GLU A 189 9.80 13.33 -18.35
C GLU A 189 10.68 14.47 -18.90
N GLY A 190 10.18 15.71 -18.83
CA GLY A 190 10.89 16.91 -19.25
C GLY A 190 12.01 17.35 -18.29
N SER A 191 11.99 16.91 -17.03
CA SER A 191 12.83 17.43 -15.93
C SER A 191 14.30 17.01 -16.01
N ALA A 192 15.15 17.72 -15.25
CA ALA A 192 16.56 17.37 -15.08
C ALA A 192 16.75 16.03 -14.34
N GLU A 193 15.96 15.79 -13.30
CA GLU A 193 16.01 14.56 -12.49
C GLU A 193 15.60 13.32 -13.29
N PHE A 194 14.55 13.42 -14.13
CA PHE A 194 14.18 12.31 -15.01
C PHE A 194 15.31 11.94 -15.97
N LYS A 195 15.99 12.96 -16.52
CA LYS A 195 17.11 12.79 -17.47
C LYS A 195 18.45 12.48 -16.80
N ALA A 196 18.51 12.46 -15.48
CA ALA A 196 19.74 12.23 -14.74
C ALA A 196 20.21 10.77 -14.84
N GLN A 197 21.53 10.58 -14.90
CA GLN A 197 22.19 9.27 -14.75
C GLN A 197 21.86 8.64 -13.38
N LYS A 198 21.71 9.49 -12.36
CA LYS A 198 21.31 9.17 -10.99
C LYS A 198 20.38 10.29 -10.49
N PRO A 199 19.05 10.06 -10.41
CA PRO A 199 18.13 11.01 -9.80
C PRO A 199 18.47 11.26 -8.32
N LYS A 200 18.17 12.45 -7.78
CA LYS A 200 18.50 12.82 -6.37
C LYS A 200 17.85 11.91 -5.32
N ASN A 201 16.73 11.29 -5.68
CA ASN A 201 15.93 10.37 -4.86
C ASN A 201 16.30 8.88 -5.10
N PHE A 202 17.45 8.61 -5.72
CA PHE A 202 18.02 7.27 -5.86
C PHE A 202 19.43 7.20 -5.26
N GLU A 203 19.70 6.20 -4.44
CA GLU A 203 21.04 5.86 -3.96
C GLU A 203 21.30 4.36 -4.11
N MET A 204 22.55 3.99 -4.42
CA MET A 204 22.93 2.61 -4.69
C MET A 204 24.19 2.26 -3.91
N VAL A 205 24.02 1.37 -2.94
CA VAL A 205 25.08 0.92 -2.05
C VAL A 205 25.36 -0.54 -2.36
N GLN A 206 26.56 -0.84 -2.85
CA GLN A 206 26.98 -2.21 -3.11
C GLN A 206 27.41 -2.86 -1.80
N VAL A 207 26.77 -3.96 -1.44
CA VAL A 207 27.17 -4.78 -0.29
C VAL A 207 28.53 -5.44 -0.58
N LYS A 208 29.31 -5.74 0.48
CA LYS A 208 30.61 -6.41 0.39
C LYS A 208 30.65 -7.60 1.36
N PRO A 209 31.35 -8.70 1.03
CA PRO A 209 31.29 -9.93 1.80
C PRO A 209 31.92 -9.84 3.21
N ASN A 210 32.68 -8.78 3.49
CA ASN A 210 33.25 -8.47 4.80
C ASN A 210 32.32 -7.66 5.72
N TRP A 211 31.04 -7.49 5.36
CA TRP A 211 30.06 -6.77 6.17
C TRP A 211 29.47 -7.70 7.25
N HIS A 212 29.82 -7.42 8.51
CA HIS A 212 29.44 -8.25 9.67
C HIS A 212 28.73 -7.46 10.78
N ASP A 213 28.62 -6.14 10.62
CA ASP A 213 27.85 -5.22 11.45
C ASP A 213 27.41 -4.01 10.61
N SER A 214 26.59 -3.15 11.21
CA SER A 214 25.91 -2.05 10.51
C SER A 214 26.73 -0.78 10.32
N SER A 215 28.02 -0.76 10.70
CA SER A 215 28.92 0.41 10.58
C SER A 215 29.02 0.94 9.14
N GLU A 216 28.90 0.05 8.15
CA GLU A 216 29.00 0.38 6.72
C GLU A 216 27.73 1.01 6.14
N LEU A 217 26.61 1.01 6.88
CA LEU A 217 25.35 1.66 6.51
C LEU A 217 25.01 2.84 7.42
N ILE A 218 25.00 2.59 8.74
CA ILE A 218 24.62 3.55 9.77
C ILE A 218 25.81 4.46 10.09
N GLY A 219 26.97 3.87 10.33
CA GLY A 219 28.20 4.56 10.73
C GLY A 219 28.70 4.12 12.11
N TYR A 220 29.84 4.67 12.52
CA TYR A 220 30.53 4.30 13.76
C TYR A 220 31.20 5.51 14.42
N VAL A 221 31.60 5.35 15.68
CA VAL A 221 32.34 6.38 16.44
C VAL A 221 33.83 6.20 16.23
N SER A 222 34.48 7.20 15.63
CA SER A 222 35.93 7.34 15.66
C SER A 222 36.39 8.11 16.90
N ARG A 223 37.58 7.76 17.39
CA ARG A 223 38.32 8.51 18.42
C ARG A 223 39.68 9.03 17.90
N ILE A 224 39.92 8.90 16.60
CA ILE A 224 41.10 9.45 15.91
C ILE A 224 40.85 10.95 15.70
N ASP A 225 41.81 11.77 16.12
CA ASP A 225 41.77 13.24 16.09
C ASP A 225 40.57 13.86 16.84
N GLY A 226 40.07 13.15 17.86
CA GLY A 226 38.95 13.57 18.71
C GLY A 226 37.74 12.63 18.60
N VAL A 227 36.68 12.95 19.34
CA VAL A 227 35.40 12.21 19.29
C VAL A 227 34.64 12.66 18.04
N ARG A 228 34.45 11.75 17.07
CA ARG A 228 33.74 12.05 15.82
C ARG A 228 32.91 10.87 15.33
N TYR A 229 31.67 11.12 14.94
CA TYR A 229 30.86 10.12 14.25
C TYR A 229 31.23 10.03 12.76
N VAL A 230 31.43 8.83 12.24
CA VAL A 230 31.69 8.56 10.81
C VAL A 230 30.38 8.13 10.16
N ILE A 231 29.63 9.10 9.62
CA ILE A 231 28.27 8.86 9.08
C ILE A 231 28.26 7.96 7.84
N GLY A 232 27.51 6.86 7.91
CA GLY A 232 27.33 5.93 6.80
C GLY A 232 26.39 6.43 5.69
N PRO A 233 26.34 5.73 4.53
CA PRO A 233 25.54 6.12 3.37
C PRO A 233 24.02 6.05 3.63
N PHE A 234 23.56 5.15 4.50
CA PHE A 234 22.13 5.02 4.82
C PHE A 234 21.61 6.31 5.49
N LEU A 235 22.25 6.78 6.57
CA LEU A 235 21.82 7.99 7.27
C LEU A 235 21.89 9.24 6.37
N LYS A 236 22.96 9.35 5.57
CA LYS A 236 23.12 10.42 4.56
C LYS A 236 21.98 10.48 3.55
N PHE A 237 21.43 9.33 3.16
CA PHE A 237 20.32 9.27 2.22
C PHE A 237 18.96 9.43 2.90
N MET A 238 18.77 8.81 4.07
CA MET A 238 17.58 8.95 4.91
C MET A 238 17.30 10.42 5.26
N VAL A 239 18.33 11.21 5.57
CA VAL A 239 18.14 12.65 5.87
C VAL A 239 17.69 13.47 4.67
N LYS A 240 18.06 13.10 3.44
CA LYS A 240 17.49 13.73 2.23
C LYS A 240 15.99 13.43 2.12
N ALA A 241 15.58 12.19 2.41
CA ALA A 241 14.17 11.80 2.42
C ALA A 241 13.37 12.53 3.52
N ILE A 242 13.95 12.70 4.72
CA ILE A 242 13.37 13.51 5.81
C ILE A 242 13.14 14.98 5.38
N GLN A 243 14.03 15.55 4.56
CA GLN A 243 13.96 16.93 4.07
C GLN A 243 13.06 17.11 2.83
N ASP A 244 12.62 16.03 2.18
CA ASP A 244 11.83 16.04 0.94
C ASP A 244 10.66 15.02 1.03
N PRO A 245 9.73 15.19 1.99
CA PRO A 245 8.73 14.17 2.36
C PRO A 245 7.66 13.90 1.29
N GLU A 246 7.53 14.77 0.29
CA GLU A 246 6.57 14.59 -0.82
C GLU A 246 7.14 13.76 -1.97
N THR A 247 8.46 13.60 -2.03
CA THR A 247 9.17 12.79 -3.03
C THR A 247 9.46 11.40 -2.46
N PRO A 248 9.11 10.29 -3.15
CA PRO A 248 9.58 8.94 -2.77
C PRO A 248 11.08 8.75 -3.03
N TYR A 249 11.81 8.23 -2.05
CA TYR A 249 13.27 7.99 -2.07
C TYR A 249 13.57 6.49 -2.09
N PHE A 250 14.50 6.07 -2.95
CA PHE A 250 14.83 4.66 -3.18
C PHE A 250 16.30 4.37 -2.86
N LEU A 251 16.53 3.54 -1.85
CA LEU A 251 17.85 2.99 -1.52
C LEU A 251 17.97 1.57 -2.07
N CYS A 252 18.84 1.39 -3.06
CA CYS A 252 19.18 0.09 -3.62
C CYS A 252 20.38 -0.50 -2.87
N LEU A 253 20.17 -1.59 -2.13
CA LEU A 253 21.24 -2.44 -1.59
C LEU A 253 21.58 -3.48 -2.67
N ASP A 254 22.64 -3.21 -3.42
CA ASP A 254 23.02 -4.01 -4.59
C ASP A 254 23.81 -5.25 -4.17
N GLU A 255 23.39 -6.42 -4.65
CA GLU A 255 23.90 -7.75 -4.29
C GLU A 255 23.79 -8.02 -2.77
N MET A 256 22.60 -7.78 -2.23
CA MET A 256 22.28 -7.78 -0.79
C MET A 256 22.71 -9.06 -0.06
N ASN A 257 22.65 -10.21 -0.73
CA ASN A 257 23.00 -11.52 -0.20
C ASN A 257 24.49 -11.90 -0.31
N LEU A 258 25.39 -10.97 -0.64
CA LEU A 258 26.85 -11.18 -0.52
C LEU A 258 27.34 -11.25 0.93
N ALA A 259 26.54 -10.84 1.91
CA ALA A 259 26.88 -10.85 3.33
C ALA A 259 25.66 -11.22 4.21
N PRO A 260 25.85 -11.64 5.48
CA PRO A 260 24.74 -11.99 6.38
C PRO A 260 23.82 -10.80 6.69
N VAL A 261 22.66 -10.78 6.03
CA VAL A 261 21.78 -9.61 5.98
C VAL A 261 21.17 -9.25 7.35
N GLU A 262 20.87 -10.23 8.19
CA GLU A 262 20.41 -9.99 9.56
C GLU A 262 21.45 -9.35 10.50
N GLN A 263 22.73 -9.29 10.10
CA GLN A 263 23.83 -8.67 10.85
C GLN A 263 24.01 -7.20 10.44
N TYR A 264 24.41 -6.92 9.19
CA TYR A 264 24.73 -5.55 8.75
C TYR A 264 23.51 -4.63 8.55
N PHE A 265 22.30 -5.18 8.59
CA PHE A 265 21.04 -4.46 8.42
C PHE A 265 20.13 -4.57 9.66
N ALA A 266 20.72 -4.91 10.83
CA ALA A 266 19.99 -5.28 12.03
C ALA A 266 19.03 -4.21 12.55
N GLU A 267 19.45 -2.95 12.60
CA GLU A 267 18.69 -1.81 13.12
C GLU A 267 17.51 -1.49 12.21
N TYR A 268 17.70 -1.44 10.89
CA TYR A 268 16.60 -1.23 9.95
C TYR A 268 15.56 -2.34 10.06
N LEU A 269 16.00 -3.60 10.11
CA LEU A 269 15.11 -4.75 10.33
C LEU A 269 14.39 -4.68 11.68
N SER A 270 14.97 -4.06 12.71
CA SER A 270 14.28 -3.84 13.98
C SER A 270 13.26 -2.70 13.87
N VAL A 271 13.68 -1.54 13.35
CA VAL A 271 12.89 -0.30 13.33
C VAL A 271 11.73 -0.35 12.34
N ILE A 272 11.84 -1.06 11.19
CA ILE A 272 10.70 -1.20 10.25
C ILE A 272 9.48 -1.90 10.89
N GLU A 273 9.69 -2.68 11.96
CA GLU A 273 8.63 -3.37 12.71
C GLU A 273 7.96 -2.49 13.77
N SER A 274 8.56 -1.35 14.13
CA SER A 274 7.94 -0.33 14.98
C SER A 274 6.97 0.59 14.21
N ARG A 275 6.87 0.41 12.88
CA ARG A 275 6.14 1.32 11.99
C ARG A 275 4.66 1.31 12.30
N LYS A 276 4.17 2.40 12.90
CA LYS A 276 2.81 2.53 13.40
C LYS A 276 2.13 3.81 12.92
N ARG A 277 0.82 3.73 12.67
CA ARG A 277 -0.07 4.87 12.40
C ARG A 277 -0.57 5.49 13.70
N GLN A 278 -0.51 6.81 13.79
CA GLN A 278 -0.98 7.61 14.93
C GLN A 278 -2.44 8.08 14.72
N GLU A 279 -3.06 8.61 15.77
CA GLU A 279 -4.45 9.10 15.74
C GLU A 279 -4.66 10.26 14.74
N ASP A 280 -3.64 11.09 14.53
CA ASP A 280 -3.63 12.18 13.54
C ASP A 280 -3.39 11.70 12.09
N GLY A 281 -3.21 10.39 11.89
CA GLY A 281 -2.91 9.78 10.60
C GLY A 281 -1.43 9.86 10.19
N THR A 282 -0.54 10.45 10.99
CA THR A 282 0.90 10.36 10.75
C THR A 282 1.40 8.93 10.97
N ILE A 283 2.51 8.58 10.32
CA ILE A 283 3.15 7.26 10.48
C ILE A 283 4.56 7.49 11.03
N THR A 284 4.84 6.84 12.16
CA THR A 284 6.10 6.98 12.91
C THR A 284 6.83 5.64 12.99
N THR A 285 8.14 5.71 13.23
CA THR A 285 8.98 4.57 13.65
C THR A 285 9.84 4.99 14.84
N ASP A 286 10.32 4.02 15.60
CA ASP A 286 11.39 4.19 16.57
C ASP A 286 12.65 4.82 15.92
N PRO A 287 13.54 5.45 16.70
CA PRO A 287 14.82 5.93 16.17
C PRO A 287 15.68 4.78 15.62
N ILE A 288 16.32 4.99 14.46
CA ILE A 288 17.41 4.11 13.97
C ILE A 288 18.76 4.45 14.61
N VAL A 289 18.87 5.64 15.21
CA VAL A 289 19.95 6.00 16.15
C VAL A 289 19.31 6.74 17.32
N ASP A 290 19.38 6.12 18.51
CA ASP A 290 18.84 6.68 19.75
C ASP A 290 19.42 8.04 20.10
N TYR A 291 18.60 8.88 20.73
CA TYR A 291 19.07 10.14 21.29
C TYR A 291 20.00 9.89 22.47
N SER A 292 21.17 10.55 22.46
CA SER A 292 22.05 10.62 23.61
C SER A 292 22.70 12.00 23.71
N ASN A 293 22.89 12.49 24.92
CA ASN A 293 23.51 13.79 25.17
C ASN A 293 25.04 13.65 25.24
N THR A 294 25.67 13.31 24.11
CA THR A 294 27.13 13.12 24.02
C THR A 294 27.72 13.81 22.78
N ASP A 295 29.04 14.02 22.77
CA ASP A 295 29.75 14.60 21.64
C ASP A 295 29.70 13.70 20.39
N GLU A 296 29.59 12.38 20.55
CA GLU A 296 29.33 11.45 19.43
C GLU A 296 28.00 11.77 18.72
N TYR A 297 26.90 11.89 19.47
CA TYR A 297 25.58 12.17 18.90
C TYR A 297 25.50 13.60 18.35
N LYS A 298 26.15 14.55 19.02
CA LYS A 298 26.29 15.91 18.51
C LYS A 298 27.05 15.93 17.18
N SER A 299 28.18 15.24 17.10
CA SER A 299 28.99 15.08 15.89
C SER A 299 28.20 14.43 14.74
N LEU A 300 27.31 13.49 15.05
CA LEU A 300 26.36 12.90 14.10
C LEU A 300 25.38 13.95 13.56
N ILE A 301 24.66 14.66 14.44
CA ILE A 301 23.65 15.65 14.05
C ILE A 301 24.28 16.85 13.31
N ASP A 302 25.44 17.32 13.75
CA ASP A 302 26.20 18.39 13.09
C ASP A 302 26.61 18.02 11.65
N GLN A 303 26.94 16.76 11.37
CA GLN A 303 27.31 16.30 10.03
C GLN A 303 26.11 15.92 9.15
N LEU A 304 24.94 15.58 9.73
CA LEU A 304 23.71 15.31 8.99
C LEU A 304 22.98 16.61 8.58
N PHE A 305 23.06 17.66 9.39
CA PHE A 305 22.35 18.93 9.18
C PHE A 305 23.30 20.15 9.20
N PRO A 306 24.35 20.18 8.34
CA PRO A 306 25.46 21.13 8.46
C PRO A 306 25.09 22.61 8.26
N ASN A 307 23.91 22.89 7.68
CA ASN A 307 23.46 24.23 7.31
C ASN A 307 22.10 24.61 7.97
N ASP A 308 21.62 23.87 8.97
CA ASP A 308 20.32 24.13 9.62
C ASP A 308 20.40 24.02 11.14
N ASP A 309 20.80 25.11 11.78
CA ASP A 309 20.96 25.24 13.23
C ASP A 309 19.66 24.96 14.00
N ASN A 310 18.51 25.33 13.43
CA ASN A 310 17.20 25.11 14.03
C ASN A 310 16.86 23.62 14.06
N LEU A 311 17.04 22.93 12.93
CA LEU A 311 16.82 21.49 12.84
C LEU A 311 17.84 20.72 13.71
N ARG A 312 19.11 21.14 13.74
CA ARG A 312 20.10 20.62 14.70
C ARG A 312 19.62 20.75 16.14
N SER A 313 19.18 21.93 16.58
CA SER A 313 18.63 22.12 17.92
C SER A 313 17.43 21.20 18.22
N GLN A 314 16.56 20.96 17.24
CA GLN A 314 15.42 20.05 17.39
C GLN A 314 15.86 18.59 17.62
N TYR A 315 16.91 18.10 16.95
CA TYR A 315 17.44 16.74 17.18
C TYR A 315 18.30 16.63 18.44
N LEU A 316 18.98 17.70 18.85
CA LEU A 316 19.78 17.73 20.10
C LEU A 316 18.92 17.91 21.37
N THR A 317 17.62 18.15 21.23
CA THR A 317 16.69 18.28 22.35
C THR A 317 16.22 16.91 22.85
N GLU A 318 16.37 16.67 24.16
CA GLU A 318 15.86 15.46 24.81
C GLU A 318 14.33 15.40 24.75
N LYS A 319 13.62 16.22 25.54
CA LYS A 319 12.16 16.13 25.68
C LYS A 319 11.45 17.00 24.64
N GLY A 320 10.63 16.37 23.81
CA GLY A 320 9.92 17.02 22.70
C GLY A 320 10.78 17.31 21.46
N GLY A 321 12.05 16.86 21.44
CA GLY A 321 12.91 16.93 20.27
C GLY A 321 12.58 15.88 19.20
N LYS A 322 13.14 16.08 18.01
CA LYS A 322 13.06 15.12 16.89
C LYS A 322 13.94 13.89 17.13
N ARG A 323 13.68 12.83 16.37
CA ARG A 323 14.41 11.55 16.40
C ARG A 323 14.73 11.08 14.99
N LEU A 324 15.86 10.39 14.83
CA LEU A 324 16.33 9.84 13.55
C LEU A 324 15.53 8.57 13.20
N SER A 325 14.23 8.73 13.04
CA SER A 325 13.30 7.67 12.63
C SER A 325 13.30 7.49 11.10
N ILE A 326 12.89 6.32 10.62
CA ILE A 326 12.75 6.05 9.19
C ILE A 326 11.55 6.86 8.64
N PRO A 327 11.74 7.74 7.64
CA PRO A 327 10.66 8.55 7.08
C PRO A 327 9.78 7.73 6.13
N THR A 328 8.52 8.13 6.00
CA THR A 328 7.48 7.37 5.27
C THR A 328 7.71 7.24 3.77
N ASN A 329 8.54 8.11 3.21
CA ASN A 329 8.90 8.17 1.79
C ASN A 329 10.15 7.35 1.43
N LEU A 330 10.86 6.77 2.41
CA LEU A 330 12.06 5.95 2.14
C LEU A 330 11.69 4.48 1.88
N VAL A 331 11.97 4.04 0.66
CA VAL A 331 11.87 2.67 0.18
C VAL A 331 13.26 2.05 0.12
N VAL A 332 13.45 0.87 0.71
CA VAL A 332 14.68 0.07 0.53
C VAL A 332 14.40 -1.11 -0.39
N VAL A 333 15.32 -1.38 -1.31
CA VAL A 333 15.25 -2.53 -2.21
C VAL A 333 16.59 -3.25 -2.21
N GLY A 334 16.60 -4.52 -1.81
CA GLY A 334 17.73 -5.41 -2.02
C GLY A 334 17.67 -6.06 -3.39
N THR A 335 18.77 -6.06 -4.15
CA THR A 335 18.91 -6.93 -5.32
C THR A 335 19.58 -8.23 -4.90
N VAL A 336 19.11 -9.35 -5.44
CA VAL A 336 19.50 -10.70 -5.01
C VAL A 336 19.93 -11.50 -6.24
N ASN A 337 21.12 -12.09 -6.18
CA ASN A 337 21.54 -13.11 -7.16
C ASN A 337 21.19 -14.50 -6.60
N MET A 338 20.74 -15.40 -7.48
CA MET A 338 20.21 -16.73 -7.13
C MET A 338 21.28 -17.83 -7.27
N ASP A 339 22.57 -17.47 -7.21
CA ASP A 339 23.69 -18.39 -7.46
C ASP A 339 24.34 -18.89 -6.17
N GLU A 340 25.01 -20.05 -6.29
CA GLU A 340 25.57 -20.85 -5.19
C GLU A 340 26.65 -20.13 -4.36
N THR A 341 27.10 -18.94 -4.77
CA THR A 341 28.16 -18.18 -4.10
C THR A 341 27.66 -17.25 -2.98
N THR A 342 26.34 -17.22 -2.73
CA THR A 342 25.68 -16.22 -1.88
C THR A 342 25.10 -16.79 -0.59
N PHE A 343 24.81 -15.93 0.40
CA PHE A 343 24.16 -16.32 1.65
C PHE A 343 22.65 -16.51 1.45
N SER A 344 22.08 -17.56 2.03
CA SER A 344 20.62 -17.72 2.11
C SER A 344 20.02 -16.74 3.12
N PHE A 345 18.80 -16.26 2.84
CA PHE A 345 18.13 -15.31 3.73
C PHE A 345 17.58 -16.00 4.98
N SER A 346 17.95 -15.48 6.16
CA SER A 346 17.27 -15.88 7.38
C SER A 346 15.79 -15.46 7.36
N ARG A 347 14.93 -16.25 8.02
CA ARG A 347 13.50 -15.93 8.19
C ARG A 347 13.28 -14.52 8.78
N LYS A 348 14.22 -13.98 9.58
CA LYS A 348 14.17 -12.61 10.12
C LYS A 348 14.05 -11.57 8.99
N VAL A 349 14.74 -11.77 7.86
CA VAL A 349 14.72 -10.86 6.71
C VAL A 349 13.48 -11.10 5.84
N LEU A 350 13.21 -12.36 5.49
CA LEU A 350 12.07 -12.73 4.63
C LEU A 350 10.71 -12.37 5.24
N ASP A 351 10.58 -12.46 6.55
CA ASP A 351 9.43 -11.96 7.29
C ASP A 351 9.17 -10.48 7.03
N ARG A 352 10.21 -9.67 6.82
CA ARG A 352 10.16 -8.20 6.77
C ARG A 352 10.10 -7.60 5.36
N ALA A 353 10.48 -8.38 4.34
CA ALA A 353 10.54 -7.92 2.96
C ALA A 353 9.40 -8.46 2.08
N MET A 354 9.05 -7.74 1.02
CA MET A 354 8.25 -8.25 -0.10
C MET A 354 9.19 -8.82 -1.18
N THR A 355 9.09 -10.11 -1.51
CA THR A 355 9.99 -10.75 -2.49
C THR A 355 9.35 -10.75 -3.88
N ILE A 356 10.04 -10.23 -4.90
CA ILE A 356 9.60 -10.25 -6.31
C ILE A 356 10.67 -10.94 -7.15
N GLU A 357 10.29 -11.99 -7.88
CA GLU A 357 11.18 -12.65 -8.84
C GLU A 357 11.13 -11.96 -10.21
N MET A 358 12.31 -11.69 -10.77
CA MET A 358 12.53 -11.08 -12.08
C MET A 358 13.22 -12.10 -12.98
N ASN A 359 12.49 -13.16 -13.34
CA ASN A 359 12.99 -14.28 -14.15
C ASN A 359 12.67 -14.15 -15.65
N GLU A 360 11.79 -13.23 -16.05
CA GLU A 360 11.49 -12.98 -17.47
C GLU A 360 12.60 -12.18 -18.17
N VAL A 361 13.15 -12.74 -19.26
CA VAL A 361 14.23 -12.12 -20.04
C VAL A 361 13.68 -11.49 -21.33
N ASN A 362 13.35 -10.20 -21.29
CA ASN A 362 12.91 -9.47 -22.48
C ASN A 362 14.10 -8.96 -23.32
N LEU A 363 14.62 -9.82 -24.22
CA LEU A 363 15.72 -9.50 -25.15
C LEU A 363 15.41 -8.35 -26.15
N LYS A 364 14.17 -7.84 -26.21
CA LYS A 364 13.77 -6.72 -27.07
C LYS A 364 13.51 -5.42 -26.28
N GLY A 365 13.51 -5.47 -24.95
CA GLY A 365 13.17 -4.34 -24.10
C GLY A 365 14.26 -3.26 -24.08
N GLY A 366 13.88 -1.99 -24.18
CA GLY A 366 14.81 -0.85 -24.10
C GLY A 366 15.70 -0.66 -25.33
N LEU A 367 15.35 -1.27 -26.47
CA LEU A 367 15.99 -1.02 -27.76
C LEU A 367 15.40 0.23 -28.47
N ASP A 368 14.15 0.56 -28.16
CA ASP A 368 13.41 1.72 -28.65
C ASP A 368 13.53 2.96 -27.72
N THR A 369 13.73 2.72 -26.43
CA THR A 369 13.60 3.69 -25.34
C THR A 369 14.73 3.55 -24.32
N ARG A 370 15.34 4.67 -23.92
CA ARG A 370 16.47 4.67 -22.96
C ARG A 370 16.06 4.32 -21.52
N HIS A 371 14.83 4.66 -21.16
CA HIS A 371 14.28 4.56 -19.82
C HIS A 371 13.00 3.74 -19.85
N GLU A 372 12.68 3.09 -18.73
CA GLU A 372 11.48 2.27 -18.66
C GLU A 372 10.27 3.17 -18.47
N MET A 373 9.36 3.15 -19.45
CA MET A 373 8.12 3.93 -19.42
C MET A 373 7.14 3.26 -18.44
N ILE A 374 7.34 3.49 -17.14
CA ILE A 374 6.54 2.96 -16.02
C ILE A 374 5.18 3.65 -15.93
N GLY A 375 5.14 4.96 -16.25
CA GLY A 375 4.07 5.91 -15.87
C GLY A 375 4.58 6.86 -14.78
N LYS A 376 3.99 8.05 -14.63
CA LYS A 376 4.42 8.99 -13.57
C LYS A 376 3.87 8.53 -12.21
N LEU A 377 4.77 8.31 -11.26
CA LEU A 377 4.49 7.96 -9.87
C LEU A 377 4.65 9.19 -8.96
N GLY A 378 4.13 9.09 -7.75
CA GLY A 378 4.32 10.05 -6.67
C GLY A 378 3.96 9.45 -5.31
N LYS A 379 3.79 10.33 -4.33
CA LYS A 379 3.44 9.99 -2.95
C LYS A 379 2.18 9.13 -2.82
N THR A 380 1.13 9.43 -3.58
CA THR A 380 -0.16 8.72 -3.53
C THR A 380 -0.09 7.27 -4.03
N GLU A 381 0.83 6.96 -4.94
CA GLU A 381 0.99 5.62 -5.52
C GLU A 381 1.97 4.76 -4.69
N LEU A 382 2.97 5.37 -4.06
CA LEU A 382 4.09 4.66 -3.43
C LEU A 382 4.09 4.70 -1.89
N ILE A 383 3.52 5.73 -1.26
CA ILE A 383 3.49 5.85 0.21
C ILE A 383 2.16 5.29 0.74
N GLY A 384 2.24 4.22 1.54
CA GLY A 384 1.08 3.66 2.23
C GLY A 384 0.60 4.55 3.37
N GLU A 385 -0.69 4.85 3.39
CA GLU A 385 -1.40 5.55 4.49
C GLU A 385 -1.79 4.59 5.65
N PHE A 386 -1.57 3.30 5.43
CA PHE A 386 -1.82 2.18 6.34
C PHE A 386 -0.56 1.34 6.49
N VAL A 387 -0.33 0.79 7.68
CA VAL A 387 0.89 0.03 8.04
C VAL A 387 0.63 -1.23 8.86
N GLU A 388 -0.55 -1.34 9.48
CA GLU A 388 -1.00 -2.54 10.18
C GLU A 388 -2.33 -3.07 9.63
N GLY A 389 -2.62 -4.36 9.89
CA GLY A 389 -3.89 -4.97 9.48
C GLY A 389 -5.12 -4.32 10.12
N VAL A 390 -4.97 -3.73 11.32
CA VAL A 390 -6.06 -3.00 12.00
C VAL A 390 -6.43 -1.70 11.28
N ASP A 391 -5.46 -1.04 10.64
CA ASP A 391 -5.71 0.19 9.85
C ASP A 391 -6.67 -0.08 8.70
N VAL A 392 -6.61 -1.29 8.11
CA VAL A 392 -7.43 -1.67 6.95
C VAL A 392 -8.67 -2.49 7.30
N TYR A 393 -8.71 -3.19 8.45
CA TYR A 393 -9.73 -4.21 8.69
C TYR A 393 -11.17 -3.68 8.72
N PHE A 394 -11.48 -2.63 9.50
CA PHE A 394 -12.87 -2.22 9.73
C PHE A 394 -13.57 -1.81 8.43
N ASP A 395 -13.12 -0.72 7.81
CA ASP A 395 -13.77 -0.09 6.65
C ASP A 395 -13.37 -0.76 5.31
N PHE A 396 -12.73 -1.95 5.33
CA PHE A 396 -12.66 -2.91 4.20
C PHE A 396 -13.10 -4.35 4.57
N GLN A 397 -13.84 -4.55 5.68
CA GLN A 397 -14.06 -5.85 6.33
C GLN A 397 -14.27 -7.05 5.37
N ASN A 398 -15.26 -7.00 4.47
CA ASN A 398 -15.55 -8.10 3.53
C ASN A 398 -14.33 -8.55 2.70
N VAL A 399 -13.49 -7.61 2.26
CA VAL A 399 -12.28 -7.89 1.47
C VAL A 399 -11.21 -8.52 2.36
N CYS A 400 -11.10 -8.04 3.60
CA CYS A 400 -10.17 -8.59 4.57
C CYS A 400 -10.56 -10.01 5.00
N ASP A 401 -11.84 -10.28 5.25
CA ASP A 401 -12.32 -11.61 5.66
C ASP A 401 -12.11 -12.65 4.54
N ILE A 402 -12.38 -12.31 3.27
CA ILE A 402 -12.02 -13.16 2.12
C ILE A 402 -10.51 -13.51 2.09
N ALA A 403 -9.65 -12.51 2.38
CA ALA A 403 -8.21 -12.72 2.42
C ALA A 403 -7.75 -13.51 3.66
N LEU A 404 -8.48 -13.44 4.78
CA LEU A 404 -8.24 -14.25 5.98
C LEU A 404 -8.62 -15.71 5.77
N ASP A 405 -9.79 -16.00 5.18
CA ASP A 405 -10.24 -17.37 4.91
C ASP A 405 -9.27 -18.09 3.96
N TYR A 406 -8.85 -17.41 2.88
CA TYR A 406 -7.83 -17.90 1.97
C TYR A 406 -6.48 -18.18 2.68
N LEU A 407 -6.04 -17.24 3.52
CA LEU A 407 -4.78 -17.38 4.25
C LEU A 407 -4.85 -18.48 5.31
N GLN A 408 -6.00 -18.69 5.95
CA GLN A 408 -6.22 -19.74 6.93
C GLN A 408 -6.15 -21.12 6.28
N GLY A 409 -6.82 -21.32 5.13
CA GLY A 409 -6.75 -22.58 4.38
C GLY A 409 -5.30 -22.94 3.98
N ILE A 410 -4.49 -21.95 3.59
CA ILE A 410 -3.04 -22.13 3.40
C ILE A 410 -2.35 -22.49 4.72
N ASN A 411 -2.61 -21.76 5.80
CA ASN A 411 -1.94 -21.96 7.08
C ASN A 411 -2.21 -23.34 7.71
N ASP A 412 -3.42 -23.87 7.54
CA ASP A 412 -3.79 -25.23 7.93
C ASP A 412 -2.95 -26.27 7.18
N LYS A 413 -2.64 -26.03 5.90
CA LYS A 413 -1.76 -26.89 5.10
C LYS A 413 -0.27 -26.74 5.46
N LEU A 414 0.11 -25.65 6.12
CA LEU A 414 1.44 -25.41 6.70
C LEU A 414 1.55 -25.85 8.18
N GLU A 415 0.48 -26.38 8.78
CA GLU A 415 0.49 -26.84 10.17
C GLU A 415 1.51 -27.97 10.39
N GLY A 416 2.20 -27.95 11.54
CA GLY A 416 3.31 -28.87 11.82
C GLY A 416 4.59 -28.62 11.02
N THR A 417 4.60 -27.70 10.04
CA THR A 417 5.80 -27.34 9.26
C THR A 417 6.51 -26.11 9.83
N PRO A 418 7.82 -25.91 9.56
CA PRO A 418 8.55 -24.69 9.94
C PRO A 418 8.14 -23.43 9.12
N PHE A 419 7.12 -23.51 8.26
CA PHE A 419 6.72 -22.45 7.33
C PHE A 419 5.43 -21.71 7.74
N LYS A 420 4.73 -22.19 8.78
CA LYS A 420 3.48 -21.63 9.32
C LYS A 420 3.52 -20.11 9.43
N VAL A 421 2.43 -19.45 9.04
CA VAL A 421 2.34 -17.99 8.97
C VAL A 421 1.72 -17.39 10.25
N ALA A 422 2.06 -16.13 10.53
CA ALA A 422 1.66 -15.41 11.73
C ALA A 422 1.14 -14.00 11.42
N TYR A 423 0.83 -13.23 12.47
CA TYR A 423 0.22 -11.89 12.39
C TYR A 423 0.92 -10.92 11.43
N ARG A 424 2.26 -11.00 11.27
CA ARG A 424 3.03 -10.18 10.33
C ARG A 424 2.64 -10.46 8.88
N THR A 425 2.72 -11.73 8.47
CA THR A 425 2.29 -12.17 7.13
C THR A 425 0.82 -11.83 6.88
N ARG A 426 -0.05 -12.02 7.89
CA ARG A 426 -1.46 -11.62 7.82
C ARG A 426 -1.62 -10.12 7.55
N ASN A 427 -0.98 -9.25 8.32
CA ASN A 427 -1.05 -7.81 8.12
C ASN A 427 -0.62 -7.42 6.69
N GLU A 428 0.49 -7.99 6.22
CA GLU A 428 1.04 -7.73 4.89
C GLU A 428 0.13 -8.25 3.75
N VAL A 429 -0.55 -9.39 3.94
CA VAL A 429 -1.59 -9.90 3.02
C VAL A 429 -2.78 -8.94 2.95
N LEU A 430 -3.31 -8.49 4.09
CA LEU A 430 -4.43 -7.56 4.13
C LEU A 430 -4.10 -6.23 3.44
N LEU A 431 -2.93 -5.65 3.75
CA LEU A 431 -2.44 -4.42 3.12
C LEU A 431 -2.24 -4.58 1.61
N TYR A 432 -1.68 -5.71 1.15
CA TYR A 432 -1.44 -5.93 -0.28
C TYR A 432 -2.72 -6.13 -1.09
N VAL A 433 -3.69 -6.90 -0.58
CA VAL A 433 -5.00 -7.06 -1.24
C VAL A 433 -5.73 -5.72 -1.33
N VAL A 434 -5.75 -4.96 -0.24
CA VAL A 434 -6.37 -3.62 -0.18
C VAL A 434 -5.71 -2.63 -1.15
N ASN A 435 -4.38 -2.53 -1.14
CA ASN A 435 -3.63 -1.65 -2.05
C ASN A 435 -3.78 -2.05 -3.54
N ASN A 436 -4.27 -3.27 -3.83
CA ASN A 436 -4.59 -3.69 -5.20
C ASN A 436 -6.01 -3.32 -5.67
N LEU A 437 -6.97 -3.06 -4.77
CA LEU A 437 -8.36 -2.73 -5.12
C LEU A 437 -8.51 -1.57 -6.14
N PRO A 438 -7.70 -0.50 -6.11
CA PRO A 438 -7.81 0.58 -7.08
C PRO A 438 -7.39 0.16 -8.50
N TYR A 439 -6.57 -0.88 -8.65
CA TYR A 439 -6.07 -1.39 -9.95
C TYR A 439 -7.07 -2.33 -10.64
N ASN A 440 -8.32 -1.87 -10.73
CA ASN A 440 -9.49 -2.61 -11.21
C ASN A 440 -9.73 -2.51 -12.73
N LYS A 441 -8.67 -2.30 -13.53
CA LYS A 441 -8.74 -2.27 -15.00
C LYS A 441 -7.68 -3.16 -15.64
N ASP A 442 -7.99 -3.69 -16.82
CA ASP A 442 -7.02 -4.36 -17.68
C ASP A 442 -6.17 -3.36 -18.48
N SER A 443 -5.18 -3.87 -19.20
CA SER A 443 -4.32 -3.11 -20.12
C SER A 443 -5.02 -2.45 -21.32
N LYS A 444 -6.33 -2.65 -21.50
CA LYS A 444 -7.18 -1.94 -22.49
C LYS A 444 -8.13 -0.93 -21.83
N GLY A 445 -8.13 -0.82 -20.50
CA GLY A 445 -9.01 0.04 -19.72
C GLY A 445 -10.37 -0.57 -19.35
N ASN A 446 -10.63 -1.84 -19.68
CA ASN A 446 -11.87 -2.54 -19.31
C ASN A 446 -11.90 -2.80 -17.79
N ALA A 447 -13.07 -2.71 -17.18
CA ALA A 447 -13.23 -3.00 -15.76
C ALA A 447 -13.03 -4.49 -15.44
N LEU A 448 -12.30 -4.77 -14.36
CA LEU A 448 -12.14 -6.08 -13.74
C LEU A 448 -13.13 -6.22 -12.57
N SER A 449 -13.61 -7.43 -12.27
CA SER A 449 -14.39 -7.67 -11.05
C SER A 449 -13.51 -7.52 -9.81
N GLN A 450 -14.11 -7.14 -8.68
CA GLN A 450 -13.40 -7.04 -7.40
C GLN A 450 -12.78 -8.40 -7.03
N ASP A 451 -13.53 -9.48 -7.23
CA ASP A 451 -13.12 -10.87 -7.01
C ASP A 451 -11.85 -11.24 -7.80
N TYR A 452 -11.74 -10.83 -9.06
CA TYR A 452 -10.55 -11.04 -9.88
C TYR A 452 -9.35 -10.23 -9.37
N VAL A 453 -9.57 -8.99 -8.93
CA VAL A 453 -8.52 -8.14 -8.34
C VAL A 453 -8.01 -8.73 -7.01
N ILE A 454 -8.91 -9.23 -6.16
CA ILE A 454 -8.57 -9.92 -4.92
C ILE A 454 -7.81 -11.22 -5.21
N ALA A 455 -8.33 -12.09 -6.07
CA ALA A 455 -7.67 -13.35 -6.41
C ALA A 455 -6.27 -13.16 -7.02
N ARG A 456 -6.10 -12.20 -7.95
CA ARG A 456 -4.79 -11.80 -8.49
C ARG A 456 -3.84 -11.34 -7.38
N ALA A 457 -4.32 -10.52 -6.44
CA ALA A 457 -3.50 -10.03 -5.34
C ALA A 457 -3.13 -11.13 -4.33
N LEU A 458 -4.02 -12.09 -4.08
CA LEU A 458 -3.80 -13.24 -3.21
C LEU A 458 -2.77 -14.22 -3.80
N ASP A 459 -2.83 -14.49 -5.11
CA ASP A 459 -1.84 -15.33 -5.81
C ASP A 459 -0.44 -14.70 -5.75
N GLU A 460 -0.35 -13.40 -6.04
CA GLU A 460 0.89 -12.63 -5.99
C GLU A 460 1.50 -12.62 -4.59
N ILE A 461 0.76 -12.21 -3.55
CA ILE A 461 1.29 -12.15 -2.18
C ILE A 461 1.63 -13.53 -1.62
N THR A 462 0.94 -14.59 -2.08
CA THR A 462 1.31 -15.98 -1.77
C THR A 462 2.70 -16.30 -2.31
N ASN A 463 3.02 -15.90 -3.54
CA ASN A 463 4.38 -16.03 -4.07
C ASN A 463 5.37 -15.16 -3.29
N MET A 464 5.06 -13.86 -3.08
CA MET A 464 5.98 -12.90 -2.45
C MET A 464 6.30 -13.19 -0.98
N LYS A 465 5.34 -13.71 -0.20
CA LYS A 465 5.43 -13.81 1.27
C LYS A 465 5.23 -15.21 1.85
N ILE A 466 4.71 -16.17 1.10
CA ILE A 466 4.48 -17.54 1.59
C ILE A 466 5.47 -18.51 0.96
N LEU A 467 5.45 -18.65 -0.37
CA LEU A 467 6.35 -19.56 -1.08
C LEU A 467 7.83 -19.16 -0.90
N SER A 468 8.12 -17.86 -0.82
CA SER A 468 9.46 -17.32 -0.54
C SER A 468 10.12 -17.81 0.75
N ARG A 469 9.37 -18.41 1.68
CA ARG A 469 9.92 -19.01 2.92
C ARG A 469 10.04 -20.55 2.85
N ILE A 470 9.60 -21.20 1.77
CA ILE A 470 9.54 -22.67 1.65
C ILE A 470 10.81 -23.20 0.96
N GLU A 471 11.55 -24.03 1.69
CA GLU A 471 12.72 -24.73 1.18
C GLU A 471 13.10 -25.94 2.04
N GLY A 472 13.72 -26.96 1.46
CA GLY A 472 14.13 -28.18 2.15
C GLY A 472 14.34 -29.37 1.24
N ASP A 473 14.85 -30.45 1.83
CA ASP A 473 14.79 -31.80 1.28
C ASP A 473 13.39 -32.42 1.47
N GLU A 474 13.19 -33.65 0.97
CA GLU A 474 11.94 -34.41 1.06
C GLU A 474 11.44 -34.64 2.50
N THR A 475 12.29 -34.52 3.53
CA THR A 475 11.87 -34.64 4.95
C THR A 475 11.18 -33.38 5.47
N LYS A 476 11.52 -32.21 4.91
CA LYS A 476 11.02 -30.88 5.30
C LYS A 476 10.00 -30.32 4.30
N VAL A 477 10.14 -30.65 3.03
CA VAL A 477 9.30 -30.22 1.90
C VAL A 477 9.06 -31.42 0.98
N SER A 478 8.10 -32.28 1.34
CA SER A 478 7.79 -33.47 0.54
C SER A 478 6.96 -33.15 -0.71
N ALA A 479 6.98 -34.05 -1.70
CA ALA A 479 6.16 -33.94 -2.90
C ALA A 479 4.65 -33.94 -2.55
N SER A 480 4.23 -34.68 -1.52
CA SER A 480 2.84 -34.70 -1.02
C SER A 480 2.46 -33.43 -0.25
N PHE A 481 3.42 -32.75 0.39
CA PHE A 481 3.23 -31.43 0.95
C PHE A 481 3.02 -30.39 -0.17
N LEU A 482 3.90 -30.34 -1.17
CA LEU A 482 3.81 -29.39 -2.29
C LEU A 482 2.53 -29.57 -3.12
N ASN A 483 2.17 -30.80 -3.48
CA ASN A 483 0.90 -31.10 -4.17
C ASN A 483 -0.33 -30.71 -3.32
N GLY A 484 -0.24 -30.85 -2.00
CA GLY A 484 -1.31 -30.40 -1.10
C GLY A 484 -1.45 -28.87 -1.10
N LEU A 485 -0.35 -28.15 -0.98
CA LEU A 485 -0.31 -26.68 -0.98
C LEU A 485 -0.78 -26.08 -2.32
N GLU A 486 -0.38 -26.68 -3.43
CA GLU A 486 -0.83 -26.31 -4.78
C GLU A 486 -2.35 -26.45 -4.93
N ASN A 487 -2.92 -27.58 -4.48
CA ASN A 487 -4.37 -27.79 -4.51
C ASN A 487 -5.10 -26.80 -3.57
N THR A 488 -4.59 -26.55 -2.36
CA THR A 488 -5.14 -25.56 -1.43
C THR A 488 -5.19 -24.16 -2.05
N ILE A 489 -4.07 -23.70 -2.63
CA ILE A 489 -3.97 -22.40 -3.31
C ILE A 489 -4.95 -22.33 -4.48
N LYS A 490 -4.94 -23.33 -5.37
CA LYS A 490 -5.82 -23.38 -6.55
C LYS A 490 -7.29 -23.35 -6.15
N THR A 491 -7.69 -24.13 -5.15
CA THR A 491 -9.05 -24.13 -4.62
C THR A 491 -9.41 -22.78 -4.03
N GLY A 492 -8.56 -22.20 -3.17
CA GLY A 492 -8.82 -20.88 -2.57
C GLY A 492 -8.98 -19.77 -3.62
N LEU A 493 -8.13 -19.74 -4.65
CA LEU A 493 -8.24 -18.76 -5.74
C LEU A 493 -9.54 -18.91 -6.55
N VAL A 494 -10.00 -20.16 -6.77
CA VAL A 494 -11.29 -20.45 -7.42
C VAL A 494 -12.48 -20.15 -6.51
N THR A 495 -12.36 -20.33 -5.19
CA THR A 495 -13.40 -19.94 -4.23
C THR A 495 -13.61 -18.42 -4.22
N VAL A 496 -12.55 -17.63 -4.37
CA VAL A 496 -12.65 -16.17 -4.53
C VAL A 496 -13.19 -15.80 -5.91
N CYS A 497 -12.63 -16.37 -6.99
CA CYS A 497 -13.01 -16.04 -8.36
C CYS A 497 -13.20 -17.33 -9.19
N PRO A 498 -14.43 -17.88 -9.31
CA PRO A 498 -14.65 -19.19 -9.92
C PRO A 498 -14.09 -19.32 -11.34
N ASN A 499 -14.30 -18.31 -12.17
CA ASN A 499 -13.90 -18.28 -13.58
C ASN A 499 -12.45 -17.75 -13.79
N LEU A 500 -11.59 -17.74 -12.76
CA LEU A 500 -10.24 -17.16 -12.83
C LEU A 500 -9.35 -17.84 -13.89
N PHE A 501 -9.43 -19.16 -13.96
CA PHE A 501 -8.61 -20.00 -14.85
C PHE A 501 -9.32 -20.41 -16.16
N GLU A 502 -10.50 -19.85 -16.44
CA GLU A 502 -11.25 -20.14 -17.66
C GLU A 502 -10.82 -19.24 -18.82
N GLU A 503 -10.79 -19.80 -20.03
CA GLU A 503 -10.69 -19.01 -21.26
C GLU A 503 -12.08 -18.65 -21.78
N GLY A 504 -12.26 -17.42 -22.26
CA GLY A 504 -13.52 -16.93 -22.82
C GLY A 504 -13.29 -16.05 -24.05
N GLU A 505 -14.36 -15.65 -24.73
CA GLU A 505 -14.25 -14.83 -25.95
C GLU A 505 -13.45 -13.53 -25.69
N GLY A 506 -12.26 -13.45 -26.29
CA GLY A 506 -11.35 -12.32 -26.13
C GLY A 506 -10.57 -12.23 -24.80
N LYS A 507 -10.76 -13.18 -23.86
CA LYS A 507 -10.08 -13.21 -22.56
C LYS A 507 -9.26 -14.50 -22.38
N LYS A 508 -7.94 -14.35 -22.26
CA LYS A 508 -7.03 -15.44 -21.84
C LYS A 508 -7.26 -15.81 -20.37
N ALA A 509 -7.06 -17.07 -20.02
CA ALA A 509 -7.04 -17.53 -18.64
C ALA A 509 -5.93 -16.82 -17.83
N TYR A 510 -6.14 -16.66 -16.52
CA TYR A 510 -5.13 -16.11 -15.63
C TYR A 510 -3.97 -17.10 -15.43
N VAL A 511 -2.74 -16.62 -15.61
CA VAL A 511 -1.53 -17.38 -15.32
C VAL A 511 -1.09 -17.07 -13.89
N SER A 512 -1.37 -18.01 -12.98
CA SER A 512 -0.96 -17.90 -11.58
C SER A 512 0.55 -18.03 -11.41
N VAL A 513 1.16 -17.06 -10.73
CA VAL A 513 2.59 -17.07 -10.40
C VAL A 513 2.91 -18.08 -9.31
N SER A 514 2.03 -18.26 -8.31
CA SER A 514 2.30 -19.19 -7.20
C SER A 514 2.18 -20.66 -7.60
N LEU A 515 1.22 -21.01 -8.48
CA LEU A 515 1.09 -22.37 -9.03
C LEU A 515 2.21 -22.69 -10.03
N ALA A 516 2.67 -21.70 -10.80
CA ALA A 516 3.86 -21.83 -11.64
C ALA A 516 5.12 -22.09 -10.79
N LYS A 517 5.31 -21.34 -9.69
CA LYS A 517 6.46 -21.53 -8.79
C LYS A 517 6.42 -22.87 -8.07
N LEU A 518 5.25 -23.34 -7.61
CA LEU A 518 5.11 -24.68 -7.05
C LEU A 518 5.38 -25.79 -8.06
N THR A 519 5.04 -25.58 -9.35
CA THR A 519 5.40 -26.51 -10.44
C THR A 519 6.92 -26.58 -10.62
N GLU A 520 7.63 -25.45 -10.55
CA GLU A 520 9.09 -25.42 -10.53
C GLU A 520 9.67 -26.13 -9.29
N MET A 521 9.17 -25.86 -8.09
CA MET A 521 9.68 -26.44 -6.85
C MET A 521 9.53 -27.97 -6.83
N LYS A 522 8.39 -28.50 -7.31
CA LYS A 522 8.19 -29.95 -7.49
C LYS A 522 9.19 -30.58 -8.46
N ARG A 523 9.50 -29.88 -9.56
CA ARG A 523 10.52 -30.32 -10.55
C ARG A 523 11.94 -30.34 -9.94
N ARG A 524 12.25 -29.43 -9.02
CA ARG A 524 13.56 -29.36 -8.35
C ARG A 524 13.72 -30.43 -7.28
N LEU A 525 12.67 -30.70 -6.52
CA LEU A 525 12.64 -31.69 -5.45
C LEU A 525 13.04 -33.11 -5.89
N THR A 526 12.87 -33.47 -7.17
CA THR A 526 13.36 -34.77 -7.70
C THR A 526 14.88 -34.95 -7.60
N SER A 527 15.62 -33.86 -7.42
CA SER A 527 17.07 -33.85 -7.16
C SER A 527 17.42 -33.91 -5.67
N GLY A 528 16.44 -34.13 -4.78
CA GLY A 528 16.61 -34.30 -3.33
C GLY A 528 16.48 -33.01 -2.50
N TYR A 529 16.41 -31.83 -3.12
CA TYR A 529 16.22 -30.54 -2.45
C TYR A 529 15.40 -29.58 -3.31
N THR A 530 14.61 -28.70 -2.69
CA THR A 530 13.97 -27.57 -3.35
C THR A 530 14.03 -26.30 -2.51
N SER A 531 14.05 -25.15 -3.17
CA SER A 531 13.87 -23.83 -2.55
C SER A 531 13.09 -22.94 -3.51
N PHE A 532 12.51 -21.86 -2.99
CA PHE A 532 12.05 -20.75 -3.81
C PHE A 532 13.21 -20.03 -4.51
N TRP A 533 14.40 -20.05 -3.89
CA TRP A 533 15.53 -19.17 -4.24
C TRP A 533 16.54 -19.77 -5.22
N SER A 534 16.37 -21.02 -5.66
CA SER A 534 17.20 -21.64 -6.71
C SER A 534 16.50 -21.68 -8.06
#